data_AF-A0AAW8RI77-F1
#
_entry.id   AF-A0AAW8RI77-F1
#
_cell.length_a   1.000
_cell.length_b   1.000
_cell.length_c   1.000
_cell.angle_alpha   90.00
_cell.angle_beta   90.00
_cell.angle_gamma   90.00
#
_symmetry.space_group_name_H-M   'P 1'
#
loop_
_entity.id
_entity.type
_entity.pdbx_description
1 polymer ?
#
loop_
_entity_poly.entity_id
_entity_poly.type
_entity_poly.pdbx_seq_one_letter_code
_entity_poly.pdbx_strand_id
1 'polypeptide(L)'
;MEKLYQRFNAVVQKFGLTKQYFAGDFYRIYQINPEHYSIARLKTGPCGESLYQPQLKIAVRYHQLSVLSYFDNVKTPTQSVLLADETTEFLETEFIELLSKFDYLLSNECTIDS
;
A
#
# COMPACT_ATOMS: atom_id res chain seq x y z
N MET A 1 -7.93 9.06 -12.38
CA MET A 1 -8.35 7.76 -11.81
C MET A 1 -7.96 6.55 -12.66
N GLU A 2 -8.25 6.48 -13.96
CA GLU A 2 -7.90 5.31 -14.80
C GLU A 2 -6.40 4.97 -14.80
N LYS A 3 -5.52 5.97 -14.91
CA LYS A 3 -4.06 5.80 -14.80
C LYS A 3 -3.63 5.22 -13.45
N LEU A 4 -4.32 5.58 -12.36
CA LEU A 4 -4.01 5.12 -11.01
C LEU A 4 -4.46 3.67 -10.81
N TYR A 5 -5.64 3.30 -11.34
CA TYR A 5 -6.09 1.92 -11.40
C TYR A 5 -5.09 1.03 -12.18
N GLN A 6 -4.66 1.46 -13.37
CA GLN A 6 -3.69 0.71 -14.18
C GLN A 6 -2.35 0.54 -13.45
N ARG A 7 -1.84 1.60 -12.82
CA ARG A 7 -0.62 1.56 -12.01
C ARG A 7 -0.74 0.57 -10.86
N PHE A 8 -1.82 0.65 -10.08
CA PHE A 8 -2.07 -0.27 -8.97
C PHE A 8 -2.14 -1.72 -9.46
N ASN A 9 -2.88 -1.99 -10.54
CA ASN A 9 -3.00 -3.32 -11.09
C ASN A 9 -1.65 -3.89 -11.55
N ALA A 10 -0.81 -3.05 -12.19
CA ALA A 10 0.54 -3.45 -12.58
C ALA A 10 1.42 -3.78 -11.35
N VAL A 11 1.31 -3.00 -10.27
CA VAL A 11 2.00 -3.28 -9.00
C VAL A 11 1.52 -4.61 -8.40
N VAL A 12 0.21 -4.85 -8.34
CA VAL A 12 -0.36 -6.11 -7.82
C VAL A 12 0.11 -7.31 -8.64
N GLN A 13 0.11 -7.21 -9.98
CA GLN A 13 0.55 -8.29 -10.86
C GLN A 13 2.03 -8.62 -10.72
N LYS A 14 2.90 -7.61 -10.57
CA LYS A 14 4.35 -7.79 -10.47
C LYS A 14 4.79 -8.18 -9.07
N PHE A 15 4.32 -7.49 -8.04
CA PHE A 15 4.68 -7.73 -6.65
C PHE A 15 4.01 -8.99 -6.07
N GLY A 16 2.83 -9.33 -6.59
CA GLY A 16 2.02 -10.44 -6.11
C GLY A 16 1.31 -10.15 -4.78
N LEU A 17 0.71 -11.18 -4.19
CA LEU A 17 -0.08 -11.11 -2.95
C LEU A 17 0.67 -11.64 -1.72
N THR A 18 2.00 -11.55 -1.74
CA THR A 18 2.89 -12.05 -0.69
C THR A 18 3.42 -10.91 0.18
N LYS A 19 3.94 -11.26 1.37
CA LYS A 19 4.71 -10.34 2.21
C LYS A 19 6.17 -10.49 1.84
N GLN A 20 6.83 -9.40 1.46
CA GLN A 20 8.24 -9.38 1.08
C GLN A 20 9.04 -8.46 1.99
N TYR A 21 10.32 -8.76 2.21
CA TYR A 21 11.23 -7.92 3.01
C TYR A 21 12.18 -7.17 2.08
N PHE A 22 12.23 -5.85 2.20
CA PHE A 22 13.11 -5.02 1.41
C PHE A 22 13.59 -3.79 2.20
N ALA A 23 14.90 -3.54 2.13
CA ALA A 23 15.56 -2.36 2.70
C ALA A 23 15.14 -2.00 4.14
N GLY A 24 15.01 -3.00 5.02
CA GLY A 24 14.69 -2.76 6.43
C GLY A 24 13.20 -2.84 6.79
N ASP A 25 12.31 -2.89 5.80
CA ASP A 25 10.87 -2.93 6.01
C ASP A 25 10.24 -4.16 5.33
N PHE A 26 9.02 -4.50 5.74
CA PHE A 26 8.19 -5.45 5.01
C PHE A 26 7.14 -4.72 4.18
N TYR A 27 6.87 -5.25 3.00
CA TYR A 27 5.84 -4.75 2.08
C TYR A 27 4.86 -5.88 1.81
N ARG A 28 3.57 -5.55 1.74
CA ARG A 28 2.52 -6.54 1.52
C ARG A 28 1.38 -5.95 0.72
N ILE A 29 0.93 -6.73 -0.26
CA ILE A 29 -0.39 -6.58 -0.87
C ILE A 29 -1.17 -7.83 -0.50
N TYR A 30 -2.39 -7.63 -0.02
CA TYR A 30 -3.29 -8.71 0.37
C TYR A 30 -4.67 -8.46 -0.22
N GLN A 31 -5.20 -9.43 -0.95
CA GLN A 31 -6.57 -9.37 -1.43
C GLN A 31 -7.52 -9.82 -0.32
N ILE A 32 -8.41 -8.93 0.10
CA ILE A 32 -9.41 -9.19 1.14
C ILE A 32 -10.59 -9.96 0.52
N ASN A 33 -11.03 -9.54 -0.67
CA ASN A 33 -12.03 -10.19 -1.51
C ASN A 33 -11.81 -9.73 -2.98
N PRO A 34 -12.57 -10.23 -3.98
CA PRO A 34 -12.35 -9.90 -5.38
C PRO A 34 -12.25 -8.41 -5.72
N GLU A 35 -12.96 -7.57 -4.95
CA GLU A 35 -13.03 -6.12 -5.18
C GLU A 35 -12.20 -5.30 -4.18
N HIS A 36 -11.61 -5.93 -3.15
CA HIS A 36 -10.97 -5.21 -2.05
C HIS A 36 -9.56 -5.71 -1.77
N TYR A 37 -8.65 -4.76 -1.60
CA TYR A 37 -7.25 -5.02 -1.31
C TYR A 37 -6.81 -4.25 -0.08
N SER A 38 -5.81 -4.77 0.61
CA SER A 38 -4.98 -4.04 1.55
C SER A 38 -3.57 -3.96 1.00
N ILE A 39 -3.00 -2.76 0.99
CA ILE A 39 -1.61 -2.50 0.63
C ILE A 39 -0.94 -1.86 1.83
N ALA A 40 0.24 -2.34 2.20
CA ALA A 40 0.91 -1.90 3.41
C ALA A 40 2.43 -1.93 3.30
N ARG A 41 3.05 -0.98 3.98
CA ARG A 41 4.42 -1.07 4.46
C ARG A 41 4.39 -1.30 5.97
N LEU A 42 5.26 -2.17 6.43
CA LEU A 42 5.30 -2.70 7.79
C LEU A 42 6.71 -2.54 8.35
N LYS A 43 6.79 -2.01 9.56
CA LYS A 43 8.00 -2.00 10.38
C LYS A 43 7.93 -3.06 11.45
N THR A 44 9.09 -3.57 11.83
CA THR A 44 9.21 -4.40 13.03
C THR A 44 9.34 -3.49 14.25
N GLY A 45 8.42 -3.62 15.19
CA GLY A 45 8.48 -2.92 16.47
C GLY A 45 9.48 -3.56 17.43
N PRO A 46 9.78 -2.89 18.57
CA PRO A 46 10.77 -3.35 19.53
C PRO A 46 10.48 -4.75 20.12
N CYS A 47 9.21 -5.16 20.14
CA CYS A 47 8.77 -6.45 20.69
C CYS A 47 8.46 -7.48 19.58
N GLY A 48 8.90 -7.23 18.34
CA GLY A 48 8.67 -8.11 17.20
C GLY A 48 7.28 -7.99 16.56
N GLU A 49 6.46 -7.06 17.03
CA GLU A 49 5.17 -6.74 16.43
C GLU A 49 5.33 -6.09 15.04
N SER A 50 4.30 -6.23 14.20
CA SER A 50 4.26 -5.52 12.92
C SER A 50 3.52 -4.19 13.08
N LEU A 51 4.22 -3.09 12.86
CA LEU A 51 3.69 -1.72 12.88
C LEU A 51 3.42 -1.26 11.43
N TYR A 52 2.25 -0.71 11.16
CA TYR A 52 1.86 -0.22 9.84
C TYR A 52 2.39 1.20 9.60
N GLN A 53 3.06 1.41 8.46
CA GLN A 53 3.62 2.70 8.05
C GLN A 53 3.66 2.92 6.52
N PRO A 54 2.50 3.14 5.85
CA PRO A 54 1.13 2.99 6.35
C PRO A 54 0.47 1.69 5.84
N GLN A 55 -0.78 1.47 6.24
CA GLN A 55 -1.73 0.56 5.60
C GLN A 55 -2.84 1.35 4.93
N LEU A 56 -3.18 0.97 3.70
CA LEU A 56 -4.34 1.48 2.98
C LEU A 56 -5.27 0.33 2.58
N LYS A 57 -6.58 0.57 2.63
CA LYS A 57 -7.60 -0.33 2.07
C LYS A 57 -8.12 0.27 0.77
N ILE A 58 -8.23 -0.54 -0.27
CA ILE A 58 -8.54 -0.12 -1.62
C ILE A 58 -9.75 -0.92 -2.11
N ALA A 59 -10.74 -0.25 -2.69
CA ALA A 59 -11.81 -0.86 -3.48
C ALA A 59 -11.50 -0.71 -4.97
N VAL A 60 -11.76 -1.75 -5.73
CA VAL A 60 -11.63 -1.79 -7.19
C VAL A 60 -12.92 -2.33 -7.79
N ARG A 61 -13.65 -1.49 -8.52
CA ARG A 61 -14.91 -1.84 -9.20
C ARG A 61 -14.95 -1.22 -10.57
N TYR A 62 -15.28 -1.99 -11.60
CA TYR A 62 -15.41 -1.50 -12.98
C TYR A 62 -14.22 -0.65 -13.47
N HIS A 63 -12.98 -1.08 -13.17
CA HIS A 63 -11.74 -0.33 -13.47
C HIS A 63 -11.61 1.03 -12.79
N GLN A 64 -12.46 1.30 -11.80
CA GLN A 64 -12.34 2.43 -10.89
C GLN A 64 -11.73 1.96 -9.58
N LEU A 65 -10.89 2.82 -9.01
CA LEU A 65 -10.21 2.57 -7.76
C LEU A 65 -10.63 3.64 -6.75
N SER A 66 -10.91 3.24 -5.52
CA SER A 66 -11.17 4.15 -4.41
C SER A 66 -10.36 3.73 -3.20
N VAL A 67 -9.72 4.70 -2.55
CA VAL A 67 -9.00 4.47 -1.29
C VAL A 67 -10.01 4.61 -0.15
N LEU A 68 -10.26 3.52 0.58
CA LEU A 68 -11.31 3.46 1.60
C LEU A 68 -10.86 3.95 2.97
N SER A 69 -9.59 3.71 3.31
CA SER A 69 -9.05 4.07 4.62
C SER A 69 -7.54 4.07 4.63
N TYR A 70 -6.96 4.84 5.55
CA TYR A 70 -5.55 4.91 5.92
C TYR A 70 -5.36 4.58 7.39
N PHE A 71 -4.29 3.86 7.71
CA PHE A 71 -3.87 3.59 9.08
C PHE A 71 -2.34 3.62 9.21
N ASP A 72 -1.85 4.36 10.21
CA ASP A 72 -0.43 4.43 10.55
C ASP A 72 -0.29 4.52 12.08
N ASN A 73 0.29 3.48 12.68
CA ASN A 73 0.55 3.40 14.11
C ASN A 73 2.03 3.59 14.46
N VAL A 74 2.82 4.10 13.51
CA VAL A 74 4.18 4.61 13.75
C VAL A 74 4.16 6.14 13.89
N LYS A 75 3.23 6.85 13.24
CA LYS A 75 2.96 8.27 13.47
C LYS A 75 2.40 8.51 14.89
N THR A 76 2.78 9.64 15.50
CA THR A 76 2.31 10.07 16.84
C THR A 76 1.58 11.42 16.74
N PRO A 77 0.27 11.49 17.07
CA PRO A 77 -0.58 10.37 17.47
C PRO A 77 -0.83 9.39 16.32
N THR A 78 -1.24 8.15 16.66
CA THR A 78 -1.69 7.16 15.67
C THR A 78 -2.75 7.77 14.77
N GLN A 79 -2.59 7.59 13.45
CA GLN A 79 -3.49 8.15 12.46
C GLN A 79 -4.39 7.05 11.89
N SER A 80 -5.69 7.30 11.91
CA SER A 80 -6.71 6.48 11.26
C SER A 80 -7.66 7.41 10.52
N VAL A 81 -7.72 7.29 9.21
CA VAL A 81 -8.53 8.15 8.34
C VAL A 81 -9.43 7.26 7.48
N LEU A 82 -10.72 7.58 7.45
CA LEU A 82 -11.71 6.90 6.59
C LEU A 82 -12.06 7.80 5.42
N LEU A 83 -12.53 7.20 4.32
CA LEU A 83 -13.00 7.93 3.15
C LEU A 83 -14.20 8.82 3.50
N ALA A 84 -14.02 10.11 3.27
CA ALA A 84 -14.99 11.19 3.33
C ALA A 84 -14.56 12.28 2.31
N ASP A 85 -15.43 13.24 2.04
CA ASP A 85 -15.15 14.29 1.05
C ASP A 85 -13.89 15.07 1.41
N GLU A 86 -13.73 15.43 2.69
CA GLU A 86 -12.59 16.18 3.22
C GLU A 86 -11.29 15.37 3.33
N THR A 87 -11.34 14.03 3.26
CA THR A 87 -10.17 13.15 3.40
C THR A 87 -9.69 12.56 2.09
N THR A 88 -10.46 12.73 1.00
CA THR A 88 -10.18 12.11 -0.30
C THR A 88 -8.79 12.47 -0.82
N GLU A 89 -8.42 13.76 -0.80
CA GLU A 89 -7.10 14.22 -1.27
C GLU A 89 -5.94 13.62 -0.47
N PHE A 90 -6.09 13.56 0.87
CA PHE A 90 -5.10 12.93 1.74
C PHE A 90 -4.92 11.44 1.41
N LEU A 91 -6.03 10.70 1.26
CA LEU A 91 -6.00 9.28 0.98
C LEU A 91 -5.39 8.97 -0.39
N GLU A 92 -5.70 9.76 -1.42
CA GLU A 92 -5.09 9.61 -2.75
C GLU A 92 -3.59 9.92 -2.71
N THR A 93 -3.19 10.96 -1.98
CA THR A 93 -1.78 11.34 -1.82
C THR A 93 -0.97 10.23 -1.15
N GLU A 94 -1.40 9.75 0.02
CA GLU A 94 -0.73 8.66 0.74
C GLU A 94 -0.69 7.36 -0.08
N PHE A 95 -1.73 7.10 -0.89
CA PHE A 95 -1.73 5.95 -1.80
C PHE A 95 -0.71 6.09 -2.94
N ILE A 96 -0.61 7.26 -3.56
CA ILE A 96 0.39 7.55 -4.59
C ILE A 96 1.80 7.42 -4.01
N GLU A 97 2.03 7.92 -2.80
CA GLU A 97 3.31 7.79 -2.10
C GLU A 97 3.65 6.32 -1.83
N LEU A 98 2.70 5.55 -1.29
CA LEU A 98 2.93 4.13 -1.02
C LEU A 98 3.20 3.35 -2.32
N LEU A 99 2.41 3.57 -3.39
CA LEU A 99 2.67 2.97 -4.70
C LEU A 99 4.05 3.28 -5.24
N SER A 100 4.54 4.51 -5.03
CA SER A 100 5.87 4.91 -5.49
C SER A 100 6.98 4.13 -4.79
N LYS A 101 6.76 3.71 -3.54
CA LYS A 101 7.67 2.79 -2.86
C LYS A 101 7.67 1.43 -3.52
N PHE A 102 6.50 0.85 -3.80
CA PHE A 102 6.40 -0.43 -4.51
C PHE A 102 7.02 -0.38 -5.91
N ASP A 103 6.82 0.69 -6.66
CA ASP A 103 7.45 0.87 -7.98
C ASP A 103 8.99 0.90 -7.88
N TYR A 104 9.51 1.56 -6.86
CA TYR A 104 10.94 1.56 -6.56
C TYR A 104 11.45 0.14 -6.27
N LEU A 105 10.72 -0.66 -5.47
CA LEU A 105 11.08 -2.06 -5.21
C LEU A 105 11.18 -2.85 -6.52
N LEU A 106 10.12 -2.80 -7.31
CA LEU A 106 9.99 -3.57 -8.56
C LEU A 106 11.00 -3.14 -9.63
N SER A 107 11.53 -1.92 -9.55
CA SER A 107 12.60 -1.44 -10.44
C SER A 107 13.99 -1.89 -9.99
N ASN A 108 14.19 -2.11 -8.69
CA ASN A 108 15.49 -2.47 -8.11
C ASN A 108 15.64 -3.97 -7.80
N GLU A 109 14.57 -4.78 -7.83
CA GLU A 109 14.69 -6.25 -7.78
C GLU A 109 15.38 -6.82 -9.03
N CYS A 110 15.50 -6.04 -10.12
CA CYS A 110 16.23 -6.43 -11.33
C CYS A 110 17.76 -6.46 -11.19
N THR A 111 18.34 -6.13 -10.02
CA THR A 111 19.80 -6.05 -9.82
C THR A 111 20.37 -7.07 -8.82
N ILE A 112 19.55 -7.97 -8.27
CA ILE A 112 20.01 -9.02 -7.36
C ILE A 112 19.84 -10.38 -8.04
N ASP A 113 20.48 -10.54 -9.19
CA ASP A 113 20.88 -11.83 -9.76
C ASP A 113 21.95 -11.52 -10.82
N SER A 114 23.21 -11.43 -10.38
CA SER A 114 24.41 -11.36 -11.21
C SER A 114 25.56 -12.07 -10.50
#